data_AF-R4FE03-F1
#
_entry.id   AF-R4FE03-F1
#
_cell.length_a   1.000
_cell.length_b   1.000
_cell.length_c   1.000
_cell.angle_alpha   90.00
_cell.angle_beta   90.00
_cell.angle_gamma   90.00
#
_symmetry.space_group_name_H-M   'P 1'
#
loop_
_entity.id
_entity.type
_entity.pdbx_description
1 polymer ?
#
loop_
_entity_poly.entity_id
_entity_poly.type
_entity_poly.pdbx_seq_one_letter_code
_entity_poly.pdbx_strand_id
1 'polypeptide(L)'
;MIMIGALVTMYSQQTEAQSDVVIPNEAVRLRILANSDSPEDQALKRAVRDEVNKQITTWVSDLTSFEEAKQVIAQHVPDIEQTVARVLQEKKSNQSYNVTFGRVSFPTKIYGSYVYPAGEYDAVLITLGKGEGANWWCVLFPPLCFLDFSTGEAVRPVEKRVERETPIEQMTEQPLVVEDEQQVEVKFFVAEVWKKLMQ
;
A
#
# COMPACT_ATOMS: atom_id res chain seq x y z
N MET A 1 -7.39 59.52 30.91
CA MET A 1 -7.37 58.05 30.70
C MET A 1 -7.38 57.79 29.21
N ILE A 2 -6.33 57.14 28.72
CA ILE A 2 -6.08 56.81 27.32
C ILE A 2 -6.86 55.53 27.01
N MET A 3 -7.77 55.55 26.04
CA MET A 3 -8.39 54.34 25.49
C MET A 3 -7.98 54.23 24.02
N ILE A 4 -6.90 53.49 23.78
CA ILE A 4 -6.44 53.13 22.43
C ILE A 4 -7.32 51.96 21.98
N GLY A 5 -8.20 52.22 21.02
CA GLY A 5 -8.96 51.19 20.32
C GLY A 5 -8.03 50.42 19.38
N ALA A 6 -7.73 49.17 19.70
CA ALA A 6 -7.03 48.26 18.81
C ALA A 6 -8.01 47.71 17.77
N LEU A 7 -7.91 48.21 16.53
CA LEU A 7 -8.52 47.60 15.35
C LEU A 7 -7.75 46.32 15.03
N VAL A 8 -8.30 45.17 15.42
CA VAL A 8 -7.80 43.86 14.99
C VAL A 8 -8.35 43.62 13.58
N THR A 9 -7.56 43.96 12.56
CA THR A 9 -7.78 43.49 11.20
C THR A 9 -7.52 41.99 11.15
N MET A 10 -8.59 41.20 11.18
CA MET A 10 -8.55 39.77 10.89
C MET A 10 -8.03 39.58 9.46
N TYR A 11 -6.75 39.24 9.31
CA TYR A 11 -6.25 38.57 8.12
C TYR A 11 -6.88 37.18 8.10
N SER A 12 -7.87 36.98 7.23
CA SER A 12 -8.37 35.67 6.86
C SER A 12 -7.21 34.86 6.27
N GLN A 13 -6.67 33.91 7.03
CA GLN A 13 -5.79 32.89 6.47
C GLN A 13 -6.63 32.04 5.51
N GLN A 14 -6.36 32.14 4.21
CA GLN A 14 -6.79 31.14 3.25
C GLN A 14 -6.06 29.84 3.62
N THR A 15 -6.78 28.90 4.21
CA THR A 15 -6.37 27.50 4.23
C THR A 15 -6.37 27.01 2.78
N GLU A 16 -5.18 26.83 2.22
CA GLU A 16 -4.99 26.11 0.96
C GLU A 16 -5.63 24.72 1.11
N ALA A 17 -6.65 24.48 0.29
CA ALA A 17 -7.34 23.21 0.24
C ALA A 17 -6.34 22.12 -0.15
N GLN A 18 -6.24 21.13 0.74
CA GLN A 18 -5.79 19.76 0.52
C GLN A 18 -5.72 19.41 -0.98
N SER A 19 -4.51 19.28 -1.52
CA SER A 19 -4.31 18.81 -2.89
C SER A 19 -5.03 17.47 -3.05
N ASP A 20 -6.08 17.43 -3.86
CA ASP A 20 -6.69 16.19 -4.30
C ASP A 20 -5.57 15.30 -4.83
N VAL A 21 -5.28 14.22 -4.11
CA VAL A 21 -4.34 13.21 -4.56
C VAL A 21 -5.01 12.50 -5.72
N VAL A 22 -4.79 13.02 -6.92
CA VAL A 22 -5.33 12.47 -8.16
C VAL A 22 -4.86 11.02 -8.26
N ILE A 23 -5.79 10.09 -8.16
CA ILE A 23 -5.54 8.68 -8.44
C ILE A 23 -5.26 8.60 -9.94
N PRO A 24 -4.07 8.14 -10.37
CA PRO A 24 -3.86 7.87 -11.78
C PRO A 24 -4.86 6.79 -12.19
N ASN A 25 -5.88 7.17 -12.98
CA ASN A 25 -6.87 6.24 -13.51
C ASN A 25 -6.22 5.16 -14.39
N GLU A 26 -5.08 5.52 -14.97
CA GLU A 26 -4.32 4.71 -15.90
C GLU A 26 -3.07 4.18 -15.19
N ALA A 27 -2.95 2.86 -15.17
CA ALA A 27 -1.85 2.18 -14.52
C ALA A 27 -1.54 0.87 -15.26
N VAL A 28 -0.26 0.58 -15.45
CA VAL A 28 0.18 -0.74 -15.90
C VAL A 28 0.40 -1.59 -14.66
N ARG A 29 -0.24 -2.76 -14.58
CA ARG A 29 -0.27 -3.58 -13.36
C ARG A 29 0.50 -4.89 -13.52
N LEU A 30 0.82 -5.53 -12.41
CA LEU A 30 1.44 -6.86 -12.35
C LEU A 30 0.55 -7.79 -11.54
N ARG A 31 0.27 -8.96 -12.11
CA ARG A 31 -0.39 -10.08 -11.43
C ARG A 31 0.49 -11.32 -11.52
N ILE A 32 0.77 -11.95 -10.38
CA ILE A 32 1.50 -13.23 -10.35
C ILE A 32 0.66 -14.29 -9.63
N LEU A 33 0.38 -15.40 -10.29
CA LEU A 33 -0.25 -16.58 -9.70
C LEU A 33 0.83 -17.60 -9.33
N ALA A 34 0.85 -18.01 -8.06
CA ALA A 34 1.68 -19.13 -7.62
C ALA A 34 1.09 -20.46 -8.07
N ASN A 35 1.93 -21.49 -8.16
CA ASN A 35 1.47 -22.84 -8.47
C ASN A 35 0.50 -23.37 -7.39
N SER A 36 0.78 -23.16 -6.11
CA SER A 36 -0.08 -23.49 -4.97
C SER A 36 0.15 -22.52 -3.78
N ASP A 37 -0.56 -22.75 -2.67
CA ASP A 37 -0.38 -22.02 -1.40
C ASP A 37 0.72 -22.59 -0.50
N SER A 38 1.50 -23.56 -1.00
CA SER A 38 2.65 -24.08 -0.25
C SER A 38 3.66 -22.97 0.07
N PRO A 39 4.34 -23.00 1.22
CA PRO A 39 5.35 -22.00 1.56
C PRO A 39 6.44 -21.85 0.50
N GLU A 40 6.81 -22.94 -0.18
CA GLU A 40 7.78 -22.99 -1.27
C GLU A 40 7.28 -22.21 -2.50
N ASP A 41 6.06 -22.48 -2.96
CA ASP A 41 5.48 -21.80 -4.12
C ASP A 41 5.26 -20.32 -3.86
N GLN A 42 4.85 -19.97 -2.64
CA GLN A 42 4.70 -18.58 -2.23
C GLN A 42 6.06 -17.87 -2.15
N ALA A 43 7.13 -18.56 -1.73
CA ALA A 43 8.49 -18.03 -1.73
C ALA A 43 9.03 -17.84 -3.15
N LEU A 44 8.79 -18.79 -4.05
CA LEU A 44 9.15 -18.70 -5.46
C LEU A 44 8.46 -17.50 -6.12
N LYS A 45 7.15 -17.33 -5.90
CA LYS A 45 6.39 -16.16 -6.38
C LYS A 45 7.01 -14.84 -5.91
N ARG A 46 7.39 -14.74 -4.63
CA ARG A 46 8.04 -13.52 -4.09
C ARG A 46 9.39 -13.25 -4.74
N ALA A 47 10.21 -14.29 -4.96
CA ALA A 47 11.48 -14.14 -5.66
C ALA A 47 11.29 -13.65 -7.11
N VAL A 48 10.31 -14.22 -7.82
CA VAL A 48 9.96 -13.78 -9.18
C VAL A 48 9.49 -12.32 -9.17
N ARG A 49 8.58 -11.97 -8.25
CA ARG A 49 8.11 -10.58 -8.06
C ARG A 49 9.27 -9.61 -7.90
N ASP A 50 10.21 -9.91 -7.00
CA ASP A 50 11.29 -8.99 -6.65
C ASP A 50 12.20 -8.70 -7.85
N GLU A 51 12.59 -9.74 -8.57
CA GLU A 51 13.48 -9.61 -9.73
C GLU A 51 12.78 -8.94 -10.92
N VAL A 52 11.53 -9.32 -11.21
CA VAL A 52 10.74 -8.70 -12.28
C VAL A 52 10.48 -7.22 -11.98
N ASN A 53 10.09 -6.90 -10.74
CA ASN A 53 9.84 -5.51 -10.35
C ASN A 53 11.11 -4.67 -10.43
N LYS A 54 12.24 -5.19 -9.96
CA LYS A 54 13.54 -4.53 -10.05
C LYS A 54 13.88 -4.20 -11.51
N GLN A 55 13.70 -5.16 -12.42
CA GLN A 55 13.96 -4.99 -13.84
C GLN A 55 13.03 -3.93 -14.46
N ILE A 56 11.72 -4.05 -14.25
CA ILE A 56 10.73 -3.12 -14.84
C ILE A 56 10.94 -1.69 -14.34
N THR A 57 11.28 -1.52 -13.06
CA THR A 57 11.55 -0.20 -12.48
C THR A 57 12.65 0.55 -13.25
N THR A 58 13.67 -0.15 -13.77
CA THR A 58 14.73 0.49 -14.57
C THR A 58 14.26 1.01 -15.93
N TRP A 59 13.16 0.47 -16.46
CA TRP A 59 12.61 0.89 -17.74
C TRP A 59 11.66 2.07 -17.61
N VAL A 60 10.97 2.16 -16.48
CA VAL A 60 9.84 3.08 -16.30
C VAL A 60 10.10 4.24 -15.35
N SER A 61 11.27 4.28 -14.67
CA SER A 61 11.58 5.30 -13.65
C SER A 61 11.53 6.73 -14.18
N ASP A 62 11.95 6.91 -15.44
CA ASP A 62 12.09 8.23 -16.07
C ASP A 62 10.90 8.55 -16.98
N LEU A 63 9.95 7.61 -17.12
CA LEU A 63 8.77 7.77 -17.95
C LEU A 63 7.70 8.57 -17.22
N THR A 64 7.00 9.42 -17.96
CA THR A 64 5.90 10.25 -17.44
C THR A 64 4.57 9.97 -18.13
N SER A 65 4.58 9.21 -19.22
CA SER A 65 3.41 8.87 -20.02
C SER A 65 2.97 7.42 -19.80
N PHE A 66 1.67 7.23 -19.55
CA PHE A 66 1.07 5.91 -19.45
C PHE A 66 1.23 5.09 -20.74
N GLU A 67 0.96 5.69 -21.90
CA GLU A 67 1.05 5.00 -23.19
C GLU A 67 2.49 4.57 -23.52
N GLU A 68 3.47 5.41 -23.17
CA GLU A 68 4.89 5.08 -23.32
C GLU A 68 5.29 3.92 -22.40
N ALA A 69 4.91 3.99 -21.12
CA ALA A 69 5.18 2.90 -20.16
C ALA A 69 4.53 1.58 -20.60
N LYS A 70 3.29 1.63 -21.07
CA LYS A 70 2.57 0.47 -21.64
C LYS A 70 3.33 -0.12 -22.82
N GLN A 71 3.77 0.71 -23.76
CA GLN A 71 4.51 0.24 -24.94
C GLN A 71 5.86 -0.38 -24.56
N VAL A 72 6.63 0.28 -23.69
CA VAL A 72 7.92 -0.21 -23.21
C VAL A 72 7.76 -1.56 -22.52
N ILE A 73 6.83 -1.67 -21.56
CA ILE A 73 6.58 -2.94 -20.85
C ILE A 73 6.14 -4.04 -21.82
N ALA A 74 5.26 -3.75 -22.77
CA ALA A 74 4.80 -4.72 -23.75
C ALA A 74 5.93 -5.23 -24.67
N GLN A 75 6.85 -4.35 -25.07
CA GLN A 75 8.02 -4.71 -25.89
C GLN A 75 9.02 -5.59 -25.13
N HIS A 76 9.14 -5.39 -23.82
CA HIS A 76 10.08 -6.12 -22.96
C HIS A 76 9.50 -7.38 -22.31
N VAL A 77 8.32 -7.86 -22.72
CA VAL A 77 7.77 -9.15 -22.24
C VAL A 77 8.76 -10.31 -22.39
N PRO A 78 9.51 -10.46 -23.51
CA PRO A 78 10.52 -11.52 -23.63
C PRO A 78 11.64 -11.42 -22.58
N ASP A 79 12.00 -10.21 -22.15
CA ASP A 79 13.01 -10.00 -21.10
C ASP A 79 12.45 -10.37 -19.71
N ILE A 80 11.16 -10.14 -19.48
CA ILE A 80 10.46 -10.60 -18.27
C ILE A 80 10.42 -12.13 -18.24
N GLU A 81 10.12 -12.79 -19.36
CA GLU A 81 10.15 -14.26 -19.47
C GLU A 81 11.52 -14.84 -19.11
N GLN A 82 12.60 -14.22 -19.62
CA GLN A 82 13.97 -14.63 -19.29
C GLN A 82 14.26 -14.46 -17.80
N THR A 83 13.81 -13.37 -17.19
CA THR A 83 13.94 -13.14 -15.73
C THR A 83 13.21 -14.22 -14.93
N VAL A 84 11.97 -14.56 -15.31
CA VAL A 84 11.20 -15.64 -14.65
C VAL A 84 11.95 -16.96 -14.78
N ALA A 85 12.41 -17.31 -15.99
CA ALA A 85 13.15 -18.55 -16.25
C ALA A 85 14.41 -18.66 -15.38
N ARG A 86 15.20 -17.58 -15.31
CA ARG A 86 16.41 -17.50 -14.49
C ARG A 86 16.09 -17.71 -13.01
N VAL A 87 15.07 -17.05 -12.48
CA VAL A 87 14.69 -17.20 -11.07
C VAL A 87 14.27 -18.64 -10.76
N LEU A 88 13.48 -19.26 -11.64
CA LEU A 88 13.08 -20.67 -11.47
C LEU A 88 14.32 -21.59 -11.43
N GLN A 89 15.28 -21.37 -12.33
CA GLN A 89 16.54 -22.11 -12.36
C GLN A 89 17.36 -21.92 -11.08
N GLU A 90 17.54 -20.68 -10.62
CA GLU A 90 18.27 -20.36 -9.38
C GLU A 90 17.63 -20.98 -8.14
N LYS A 91 16.29 -21.05 -8.11
CA LYS A 91 15.51 -21.70 -7.05
C LYS A 91 15.38 -23.22 -7.25
N LYS A 92 15.99 -23.79 -8.30
CA LYS A 92 15.95 -25.22 -8.65
C LYS A 92 14.51 -25.75 -8.82
N SER A 93 13.62 -24.90 -9.30
CA SER A 93 12.22 -25.24 -9.59
C SER A 93 12.06 -25.69 -11.04
N ASN A 94 11.34 -26.79 -11.24
CA ASN A 94 11.00 -27.33 -12.57
C ASN A 94 9.56 -27.00 -12.98
N GLN A 95 8.93 -26.00 -12.35
CA GLN A 95 7.58 -25.60 -12.69
C GLN A 95 7.53 -24.99 -14.09
N SER A 96 6.44 -25.27 -14.82
CA SER A 96 6.11 -24.49 -16.02
C SER A 96 5.82 -23.04 -15.64
N TYR A 97 5.98 -22.12 -16.58
CA TYR A 97 5.56 -20.75 -16.40
C TYR A 97 4.99 -20.18 -17.69
N ASN A 98 4.18 -19.13 -17.57
CA ASN A 98 3.66 -18.38 -18.70
C ASN A 98 3.68 -16.89 -18.33
N VAL A 99 4.14 -16.04 -19.24
CA VAL A 99 4.12 -14.58 -19.09
C VAL A 99 3.35 -13.99 -20.25
N THR A 100 2.36 -13.14 -19.95
CA THR A 100 1.60 -12.44 -20.98
C THR A 100 1.44 -10.98 -20.62
N PHE A 101 1.24 -10.15 -21.65
CA PHE A 101 0.80 -8.78 -21.48
C PHE A 101 -0.56 -8.58 -22.14
N GLY A 102 -1.51 -8.01 -21.41
CA GLY A 102 -2.86 -7.80 -21.94
C GLY A 102 -3.83 -7.27 -20.90
N ARG A 103 -5.13 -7.35 -21.22
CA ARG A 103 -6.20 -6.96 -20.30
C ARG A 103 -6.47 -8.09 -19.31
N VAL A 104 -6.33 -7.79 -18.03
CA VAL A 104 -6.48 -8.74 -16.93
C VAL A 104 -7.39 -8.17 -15.86
N SER A 105 -8.21 -9.03 -15.26
CA SER A 105 -9.10 -8.68 -14.16
C SER A 105 -8.37 -8.51 -12.84
N PHE A 106 -8.66 -7.41 -12.15
CA PHE A 106 -8.17 -7.10 -10.80
C PHE A 106 -9.34 -6.81 -9.86
N PRO A 107 -9.26 -7.22 -8.59
CA PRO A 107 -10.15 -6.72 -7.54
C PRO A 107 -9.73 -5.31 -7.12
N THR A 108 -10.57 -4.65 -6.32
CA THR A 108 -10.21 -3.39 -5.68
C THR A 108 -8.98 -3.57 -4.79
N LYS A 109 -8.01 -2.66 -4.90
CA LYS A 109 -6.76 -2.66 -4.12
C LYS A 109 -6.44 -1.27 -3.61
N ILE A 110 -5.87 -1.23 -2.41
CA ILE A 110 -5.46 0.00 -1.73
C ILE A 110 -3.93 -0.01 -1.67
N TYR A 111 -3.32 1.09 -2.13
CA TYR A 111 -1.88 1.30 -2.10
C TYR A 111 -1.59 2.64 -1.42
N GLY A 112 -1.27 2.62 -0.12
CA GLY A 112 -1.09 3.85 0.67
C GLY A 112 -2.39 4.67 0.71
N SER A 113 -2.35 5.90 0.21
CA SER A 113 -3.53 6.77 0.07
C SER A 113 -4.34 6.53 -1.21
N TYR A 114 -3.89 5.64 -2.11
CA TYR A 114 -4.51 5.41 -3.41
C TYR A 114 -5.43 4.20 -3.39
N VAL A 115 -6.58 4.30 -4.07
CA VAL A 115 -7.52 3.19 -4.26
C VAL A 115 -7.67 2.91 -5.75
N TYR A 116 -7.32 1.69 -6.17
CA TYR A 116 -7.58 1.20 -7.52
C TYR A 116 -8.80 0.29 -7.50
N PRO A 117 -9.92 0.68 -8.15
CA PRO A 117 -11.15 -0.12 -8.13
C PRO A 117 -10.98 -1.47 -8.87
N ALA A 118 -11.96 -2.35 -8.69
CA ALA A 118 -12.04 -3.59 -9.45
C ALA A 118 -12.32 -3.29 -10.94
N GLY A 119 -11.72 -4.07 -11.84
CA GLY A 119 -11.88 -3.90 -13.28
C GLY A 119 -10.79 -4.58 -14.09
N GLU A 120 -10.83 -4.39 -15.40
CA GLU A 120 -9.79 -4.84 -16.32
C GLU A 120 -8.71 -3.76 -16.46
N TYR A 121 -7.45 -4.17 -16.47
CA TYR A 121 -6.29 -3.29 -16.61
C TYR A 121 -5.25 -3.89 -17.56
N ASP A 122 -4.46 -3.03 -18.21
CA ASP A 122 -3.26 -3.45 -18.92
C ASP A 122 -2.25 -3.97 -17.89
N ALA A 123 -1.87 -5.24 -18.02
CA ALA A 123 -1.07 -5.91 -17.03
C ALA A 123 -0.15 -6.97 -17.60
N VAL A 124 0.99 -7.12 -16.93
CA VAL A 124 1.81 -8.32 -17.02
C VAL A 124 1.19 -9.38 -16.12
N LEU A 125 0.85 -10.53 -16.71
CA LEU A 125 0.35 -11.70 -16.01
C LEU A 125 1.41 -12.80 -16.04
N ILE A 126 1.86 -13.20 -14.85
CA ILE A 126 2.80 -14.31 -14.69
C ILE A 126 2.06 -15.45 -13.98
N THR A 127 1.99 -16.61 -14.62
CA THR A 127 1.42 -17.83 -14.03
C THR A 127 2.54 -18.83 -13.79
N LEU A 128 2.76 -19.22 -12.55
CA LEU A 128 3.70 -20.28 -12.17
C LEU A 128 2.94 -21.59 -12.00
N GLY A 129 3.44 -22.66 -12.61
CA GLY A 129 2.82 -23.99 -12.63
C GLY A 129 1.35 -23.92 -13.05
N LYS A 130 0.46 -24.44 -12.20
CA LYS A 130 -0.99 -24.45 -12.45
C LYS A 130 -1.70 -23.12 -12.13
N GLY A 131 -1.05 -22.20 -11.42
CA GLY A 131 -1.67 -20.93 -11.03
C GLY A 131 -2.79 -21.06 -9.98
N GLU A 132 -2.83 -22.13 -9.19
CA GLU A 132 -3.90 -22.42 -8.22
C GLU A 132 -3.66 -21.74 -6.86
N GLY A 133 -2.48 -21.17 -6.64
CA GLY A 133 -2.10 -20.50 -5.40
C GLY A 133 -2.52 -19.03 -5.31
N ALA A 134 -2.21 -18.44 -4.16
CA ALA A 134 -2.50 -17.05 -3.86
C ALA A 134 -1.87 -16.11 -4.91
N ASN A 135 -2.60 -15.04 -5.19
CA ASN A 135 -2.22 -14.05 -6.18
C ASN A 135 -1.29 -13.00 -5.54
N TRP A 136 -0.41 -12.42 -6.34
CA TRP A 136 0.29 -11.16 -6.03
C TRP A 136 -0.24 -10.06 -6.94
N TRP A 137 -0.47 -8.87 -6.39
CA TRP A 137 -1.05 -7.73 -7.09
C TRP A 137 -0.18 -6.50 -6.89
N CYS A 138 0.23 -5.86 -7.98
CA CYS A 138 1.11 -4.70 -7.90
C CYS A 138 0.85 -3.72 -9.05
N VAL A 139 1.30 -2.49 -8.89
CA VAL A 139 1.29 -1.45 -9.93
C VAL A 139 2.72 -1.20 -10.39
N LEU A 140 2.97 -1.42 -11.68
CA LEU A 140 4.28 -1.25 -12.33
C LEU A 140 4.51 0.20 -12.76
N PHE A 141 3.46 0.88 -13.21
CA PHE A 141 3.51 2.28 -13.58
C PHE A 141 2.24 3.02 -13.10
N PRO A 142 2.38 4.07 -12.27
CA PRO A 142 3.62 4.49 -11.59
C PRO A 142 4.18 3.36 -10.68
N PRO A 143 5.49 3.30 -10.43
CA PRO A 143 6.13 2.14 -9.77
C PRO A 143 5.79 2.08 -8.28
N LEU A 144 4.63 1.51 -7.92
CA LEU A 144 4.16 1.38 -6.53
C LEU A 144 4.38 -0.03 -5.94
N CYS A 145 5.10 -0.90 -6.65
CA CYS A 145 5.31 -2.30 -6.26
C CYS A 145 6.17 -2.51 -5.01
N PHE A 146 6.83 -1.46 -4.51
CA PHE A 146 7.67 -1.49 -3.30
C PHE A 146 6.86 -1.41 -2.01
N LEU A 147 5.59 -1.01 -2.10
CA LEU A 147 4.74 -0.89 -0.96
C LEU A 147 4.28 -2.30 -0.54
N ASP A 148 4.84 -2.79 0.56
CA ASP A 148 4.56 -4.12 1.09
C ASP A 148 3.17 -4.10 1.74
N PHE A 149 2.20 -4.74 1.08
CA PHE A 149 0.84 -4.83 1.58
C PHE A 149 0.54 -6.27 1.99
N SER A 150 0.76 -6.57 3.26
CA SER A 150 0.02 -7.63 3.92
C SER A 150 -1.48 -7.37 3.75
N THR A 151 -2.19 -8.38 3.28
CA THR A 151 -3.61 -8.38 2.93
C THR A 151 -4.50 -7.55 3.87
N GLY A 152 -5.07 -6.45 3.35
CA GLY A 152 -6.40 -5.97 3.74
C GLY A 152 -6.54 -5.14 5.01
N GLU A 153 -5.48 -4.79 5.72
CA GLU A 153 -5.61 -3.81 6.82
C GLU A 153 -5.44 -2.38 6.29
N ALA A 154 -6.48 -1.57 6.51
CA ALA A 154 -6.43 -0.14 6.29
C ALA A 154 -5.33 0.47 7.15
N VAL A 155 -4.22 0.85 6.52
CA VAL A 155 -3.12 1.53 7.22
C VAL A 155 -3.64 2.92 7.60
N ARG A 156 -3.77 3.18 8.90
CA ARG A 156 -4.09 4.52 9.41
C ARG A 156 -2.95 5.46 9.01
N PRO A 157 -3.23 6.70 8.57
CA PRO A 157 -2.17 7.66 8.23
C PRO A 157 -1.27 7.85 9.45
N VAL A 158 0.04 7.71 9.25
CA VAL A 158 1.03 8.04 10.28
C VAL A 158 1.02 9.55 10.45
N GLU A 159 0.39 10.04 11.52
CA GLU A 159 0.59 11.41 11.96
C GLU A 159 2.06 11.58 12.33
N LYS A 160 2.77 12.44 11.58
CA LYS A 160 4.16 12.80 11.87
C LYS A 160 4.23 13.42 13.27
N ARG A 161 4.72 12.66 14.24
CA ARG A 161 5.08 13.17 15.57
C ARG A 161 6.38 13.95 15.43
N VAL A 162 6.30 15.27 15.54
CA VAL A 162 7.47 16.15 15.69
C VAL A 162 8.06 15.88 17.07
N GLU A 163 9.23 15.23 17.13
CA GLU A 163 10.05 15.18 18.32
C GLU A 163 10.49 16.60 18.68
N ARG A 164 10.07 17.09 19.85
CA ARG A 164 10.76 18.17 20.55
C ARG A 164 11.60 17.55 21.63
N GLU A 165 12.91 17.70 21.47
CA GLU A 165 13.93 17.43 22.47
C GLU A 165 13.61 18.17 23.78
N THR A 166 13.82 17.50 24.92
CA THR A 166 13.86 18.15 26.24
C THR A 166 15.18 17.79 26.91
N PRO A 167 15.96 18.78 27.40
CA PRO A 167 17.07 18.54 28.30
C PRO A 167 16.58 18.22 29.72
N ILE A 168 17.31 17.34 30.39
CA ILE A 168 17.10 16.83 31.76
C ILE A 168 17.64 17.85 32.77
N GLU A 169 16.87 18.21 33.81
CA GLU A 169 17.45 18.53 35.14
C GLU A 169 16.45 18.43 36.32
N GLN A 170 16.69 17.39 37.14
CA GLN A 170 16.68 17.28 38.62
C GLN A 170 15.57 17.80 39.57
N MET A 171 15.33 16.93 40.58
CA MET A 171 14.92 17.19 41.99
C MET A 171 13.45 17.60 42.23
N THR A 172 12.70 17.15 43.23
CA THR A 172 12.87 16.29 44.42
C THR A 172 11.46 16.08 45.01
N GLU A 173 11.27 14.91 45.65
CA GLU A 173 10.39 14.62 46.80
C GLU A 173 8.88 14.98 46.80
N GLN A 174 8.10 13.94 47.09
CA GLN A 174 6.65 13.84 47.29
C GLN A 174 6.15 14.58 48.56
N PRO A 175 4.88 14.45 48.99
CA PRO A 175 3.57 14.33 48.31
C PRO A 175 2.58 15.40 48.84
N LEU A 176 1.43 15.62 48.16
CA LEU A 176 0.18 15.99 48.86
C LEU A 176 -1.05 15.78 47.98
N VAL A 177 -2.04 15.16 48.61
CA VAL A 177 -3.33 14.65 48.16
C VAL A 177 -4.30 15.81 47.85
N VAL A 178 -5.20 15.66 46.87
CA VAL A 178 -6.68 15.73 47.00
C VAL A 178 -7.35 15.56 45.61
N GLU A 179 -8.20 14.53 45.55
CA GLU A 179 -9.43 14.26 44.79
C GLU A 179 -9.71 14.96 43.44
N ASP A 180 -9.97 14.15 42.40
CA ASP A 180 -11.31 14.10 41.81
C ASP A 180 -11.59 12.74 41.17
N GLU A 181 -12.78 12.22 41.41
CA GLU A 181 -13.31 10.99 40.85
C GLU A 181 -13.78 11.25 39.41
N GLN A 182 -13.52 10.33 38.47
CA GLN A 182 -14.60 9.66 37.74
C GLN A 182 -14.07 8.57 36.82
N GLN A 183 -14.60 7.38 37.07
CA GLN A 183 -14.35 6.14 36.38
C GLN A 183 -14.91 6.21 34.96
N VAL A 184 -14.06 6.02 33.95
CA VAL A 184 -14.53 5.83 32.58
C VAL A 184 -14.89 4.35 32.41
N GLU A 185 -16.18 4.05 32.52
CA GLU A 185 -16.75 2.76 32.14
C GLU A 185 -16.51 2.49 30.65
N VAL A 186 -15.72 1.46 30.34
CA VAL A 186 -15.58 0.94 28.98
C VAL A 186 -16.72 -0.05 28.73
N LYS A 187 -17.80 0.40 28.08
CA LYS A 187 -18.90 -0.46 27.65
C LYS A 187 -18.49 -1.28 26.42
N PHE A 188 -18.26 -2.57 26.62
CA PHE A 188 -18.11 -3.56 25.57
C PHE A 188 -19.48 -3.90 24.95
N PHE A 189 -19.70 -3.45 23.72
CA PHE A 189 -20.96 -3.52 22.98
C PHE A 189 -21.38 -4.94 22.50
N VAL A 190 -20.71 -6.01 22.94
CA VAL A 190 -20.98 -7.38 22.43
C VAL A 190 -22.04 -8.12 23.26
N ALA A 191 -22.34 -7.67 24.48
CA ALA A 191 -23.31 -8.33 25.36
C ALA A 191 -24.77 -7.81 25.25
N GLU A 192 -25.00 -6.62 24.68
CA GLU A 192 -26.35 -6.04 24.58
C GLU A 192 -27.17 -6.55 23.39
N VAL A 193 -26.52 -7.04 22.33
CA VAL A 193 -27.22 -7.56 21.14
C VAL A 193 -27.82 -8.95 21.39
N TRP A 194 -27.20 -9.78 22.24
CA TRP A 194 -27.67 -11.16 22.47
C TRP A 194 -28.93 -11.23 23.34
N LYS A 195 -29.13 -10.26 24.24
CA LYS A 195 -30.29 -10.24 25.14
C LYS A 195 -31.58 -9.72 24.48
N LYS A 196 -31.47 -9.08 23.31
CA LYS A 196 -32.60 -8.55 22.52
C LYS A 196 -33.07 -9.51 21.42
N LEU A 197 -32.37 -10.62 21.23
CA LEU A 197 -32.63 -11.65 20.20
C LEU A 197 -33.22 -12.95 20.77
N MET A 198 -33.38 -13.05 22.10
CA MET A 198 -34.00 -14.21 22.77
C MET A 198 -35.20 -13.81 23.66
N GLN A 199 -35.93 -12.77 23.27
CA GLN A 199 -37.24 -12.42 23.85
C GLN A 199 -38.29 -12.33 22.76
#